data_AF-K1MS77-F1
#
_entry.id   AF-K1MS77-F1
#
_cell.length_a   1.000
_cell.length_b   1.000
_cell.length_c   1.000
_cell.angle_alpha   90.00
_cell.angle_beta   90.00
_cell.angle_gamma   90.00
#
_symmetry.space_group_name_H-M   'P 1'
#
loop_
_entity.id
_entity.type
_entity.pdbx_description
1 polymer ?
#
loop_
_entity_poly.entity_id
_entity_poly.type
_entity_poly.pdbx_seq_one_letter_code
_entity_poly.pdbx_strand_id
1 'polypeptide(L)'
;MNYTPKTTTTSSYSSTATGSEASAKAWIASKESGGSYSARNGQYVGKYQLSSSYLNGDYSAANQERVADNYVKSRYGSWSAAKSFWQANGWY
;
A
#
# COMPACT_ATOMS: atom_id res chain seq x y z
N MET A 1 -19.65 10.74 -15.50
CA MET A 1 -19.19 9.57 -14.71
C MET A 1 -18.77 10.04 -13.33
N ASN A 2 -19.53 9.70 -12.28
CA ASN A 2 -19.27 10.13 -10.91
C ASN A 2 -18.39 9.09 -10.20
N TYR A 3 -17.16 9.44 -9.86
CA TYR A 3 -16.32 8.64 -8.97
C TYR A 3 -16.75 8.90 -7.53
N THR A 4 -17.43 7.93 -6.91
CA THR A 4 -17.67 7.94 -5.47
C THR A 4 -16.36 7.61 -4.74
N PRO A 5 -15.82 8.50 -3.88
CA PRO A 5 -14.71 8.13 -3.03
C PRO A 5 -15.20 7.11 -2.00
N LYS A 6 -14.70 5.88 -2.11
CA LYS A 6 -14.98 4.79 -1.17
C LYS A 6 -14.38 5.13 0.19
N THR A 7 -15.24 5.60 1.08
CA THR A 7 -14.97 5.82 2.51
C THR A 7 -14.36 4.54 3.09
N THR A 8 -13.12 4.61 3.57
CA THR A 8 -12.46 3.46 4.20
C THR A 8 -12.27 3.75 5.68
N THR A 9 -12.99 2.97 6.47
CA THR A 9 -13.04 2.99 7.92
C THR A 9 -11.63 2.84 8.49
N THR A 10 -11.20 3.88 9.20
CA THR A 10 -9.99 3.97 10.01
C THR A 10 -9.95 2.86 11.04
N SER A 11 -9.00 1.92 10.91
CA SER A 11 -8.58 1.04 11.99
C SER A 11 -7.06 1.14 12.10
N SER A 12 -6.61 1.57 13.28
CA SER A 12 -5.40 2.33 13.55
C SER A 12 -4.13 1.48 13.54
N TYR A 13 -3.55 1.26 12.36
CA TYR A 13 -2.11 1.02 12.25
C TYR A 13 -1.41 2.36 12.04
N SER A 14 -0.68 2.83 13.06
CA SER A 14 0.27 3.93 12.87
C SER A 14 1.46 3.40 12.10
N SER A 15 1.46 3.69 10.79
CA SER A 15 2.64 3.45 9.96
C SER A 15 3.82 4.22 10.55
N THR A 16 4.97 3.57 10.65
CA THR A 16 6.25 4.22 11.02
C THR A 16 6.73 5.24 9.99
N ALA A 17 6.18 5.18 8.77
CA ALA A 17 6.34 6.19 7.74
C ALA A 17 5.77 7.54 8.23
N THR A 18 6.63 8.51 8.51
CA THR A 18 6.22 9.85 8.96
C THR A 18 6.58 10.91 7.91
N GLY A 19 5.84 12.03 7.89
CA GLY A 19 6.08 13.15 6.98
C GLY A 19 6.13 12.76 5.49
N SER A 20 7.32 12.86 4.89
CA SER A 20 7.57 12.55 3.47
C SER A 20 7.34 11.08 3.12
N GLU A 21 7.55 10.16 4.07
CA GLU A 21 7.32 8.73 3.84
C GLU A 21 5.84 8.39 3.80
N ALA A 22 5.04 9.00 4.69
CA ALA A 22 3.58 8.80 4.71
C ALA A 22 2.93 9.31 3.41
N SER A 23 3.40 10.45 2.91
CA SER A 23 2.92 11.03 1.66
C SER A 23 3.40 10.24 0.44
N ALA A 24 4.62 9.70 0.45
CA ALA A 24 5.09 8.76 -0.57
C ALA A 24 4.27 7.45 -0.56
N LYS A 25 4.00 6.90 0.63
CA LYS A 25 3.17 5.72 0.85
C LYS A 25 1.75 5.90 0.30
N ALA A 26 1.11 7.02 0.63
CA ALA A 26 -0.21 7.36 0.14
C ALA A 26 -0.22 7.54 -1.39
N TRP A 27 0.83 8.13 -1.96
CA TRP A 27 0.96 8.31 -3.40
C TRP A 27 1.06 6.97 -4.14
N ILE A 28 1.95 6.06 -3.70
CA ILE A 28 2.11 4.73 -4.32
C ILE A 28 0.80 3.94 -4.21
N ALA A 29 0.21 3.91 -3.02
CA ALA A 29 -1.07 3.27 -2.76
C ALA A 29 -2.22 3.76 -3.65
N SER A 30 -2.26 5.07 -3.91
CA SER A 30 -3.25 5.69 -4.79
C SER A 30 -3.01 5.27 -6.25
N LYS A 31 -1.75 5.19 -6.67
CA LYS A 31 -1.37 4.78 -8.04
C LYS A 31 -1.66 3.31 -8.33
N GLU A 32 -1.46 2.41 -7.38
CA GLU A 32 -1.67 0.97 -7.60
C GLU A 32 -3.15 0.58 -7.63
N SER A 33 -3.91 0.99 -6.62
CA SER A 33 -5.28 0.47 -6.41
C SER A 33 -6.30 1.57 -6.06
N GLY A 34 -5.91 2.84 -6.12
CA GLY A 34 -6.76 3.95 -5.66
C GLY A 34 -7.03 3.95 -4.16
N GLY A 35 -6.18 3.28 -3.35
CA GLY A 35 -6.33 3.26 -1.90
C GLY A 35 -7.21 2.14 -1.32
N SER A 36 -7.72 1.21 -2.12
CA SER A 36 -8.70 0.21 -1.66
C SER A 36 -8.07 -1.02 -0.99
N TYR A 37 -8.21 -1.16 0.34
CA TYR A 37 -7.80 -2.38 1.07
C TYR A 37 -8.61 -3.65 0.73
N SER A 38 -9.76 -3.49 0.06
CA SER A 38 -10.61 -4.60 -0.41
C SER A 38 -10.41 -4.93 -1.89
N ALA A 39 -9.46 -4.28 -2.57
CA ALA A 39 -9.09 -4.69 -3.92
C ALA A 39 -8.53 -6.11 -3.89
N ARG A 40 -8.97 -6.98 -4.80
CA ARG A 40 -8.45 -8.34 -4.93
C ARG A 40 -8.32 -8.63 -6.41
N ASN A 41 -7.11 -8.94 -6.85
CA ASN A 41 -6.82 -9.31 -8.22
C ASN A 41 -6.10 -10.67 -8.22
N GLY A 42 -6.90 -11.74 -8.21
CA GLY A 42 -6.39 -13.11 -8.09
C GLY A 42 -5.63 -13.35 -6.77
N GLN A 43 -4.32 -13.57 -6.86
CA GLN A 43 -3.45 -13.82 -5.72
C GLN A 43 -3.06 -12.54 -4.96
N TYR A 44 -3.26 -11.37 -5.57
CA TYR A 44 -2.90 -10.08 -4.98
C TYR A 44 -4.08 -9.48 -4.24
N VAL A 45 -3.83 -9.07 -3.01
CA VAL A 45 -4.84 -8.52 -2.11
C VAL A 45 -4.41 -7.16 -1.61
N GLY A 46 -5.36 -6.25 -1.63
CA GLY A 46 -5.27 -5.00 -0.92
C GLY A 46 -4.74 -3.83 -1.73
N LYS A 47 -4.51 -2.75 -0.98
CA LYS A 47 -4.09 -1.45 -1.49
C LYS A 47 -2.75 -1.49 -2.23
N TYR A 48 -1.86 -2.38 -1.80
CA TYR A 48 -0.49 -2.54 -2.28
C TYR A 48 -0.29 -3.78 -3.14
N GLN A 49 -1.39 -4.41 -3.56
CA GLN A 49 -1.38 -5.64 -4.35
C GLN A 49 -0.38 -6.68 -3.78
N LEU A 50 -0.45 -6.93 -2.47
CA LEU A 50 0.45 -7.89 -1.82
C LEU A 50 -0.01 -9.31 -2.12
N SER A 51 0.93 -10.24 -2.36
CA SER A 51 0.56 -11.66 -2.48
C SER A 51 -0.09 -12.14 -1.18
N SER A 52 -1.18 -12.89 -1.30
CA SER A 52 -1.91 -13.50 -0.18
C SER A 52 -0.99 -14.27 0.78
N SER A 53 0.11 -14.84 0.26
CA SER A 53 1.16 -15.52 1.02
C SER A 53 1.78 -14.62 2.09
N TYR A 54 2.03 -13.34 1.78
CA TYR A 54 2.59 -12.39 2.73
C TYR A 54 1.59 -11.95 3.81
N LEU A 55 0.30 -12.02 3.49
CA LEU A 55 -0.77 -11.65 4.41
C LEU A 55 -1.10 -12.79 5.38
N ASN A 56 -0.61 -14.02 5.13
CA ASN A 56 -0.81 -15.18 5.99
C ASN A 56 -2.28 -15.44 6.35
N GLY A 57 -3.21 -15.10 5.43
CA GLY A 57 -4.65 -15.18 5.61
C GLY A 57 -5.32 -13.99 6.33
N ASP A 58 -4.54 -13.06 6.89
CA ASP A 58 -5.05 -11.85 7.54
C ASP A 58 -5.07 -10.69 6.53
N TYR A 59 -6.26 -10.41 5.99
CA TYR A 59 -6.49 -9.34 5.03
C TYR A 59 -6.93 -8.03 5.68
N SER A 60 -6.75 -7.87 7.00
CA SER A 60 -7.06 -6.60 7.67
C SER A 60 -6.20 -5.46 7.14
N ALA A 61 -6.73 -4.24 7.15
CA ALA A 61 -5.99 -3.06 6.71
C ALA A 61 -4.68 -2.88 7.50
N ALA A 62 -4.70 -3.17 8.81
CA ALA A 62 -3.52 -3.10 9.67
C ALA A 62 -2.43 -4.10 9.25
N ASN A 63 -2.79 -5.35 8.96
CA ASN A 63 -1.82 -6.33 8.49
C ASN A 63 -1.30 -5.98 7.10
N GLN A 64 -2.17 -5.52 6.20
CA GLN A 64 -1.76 -5.03 4.87
C GLN A 64 -0.76 -3.87 4.98
N GLU A 65 -1.02 -2.89 5.84
CA GLU A 65 -0.12 -1.75 6.06
C GLU A 65 1.23 -2.19 6.63
N ARG A 66 1.23 -3.12 7.60
CA ARG A 66 2.45 -3.67 8.22
C ARG A 66 3.29 -4.46 7.23
N VAL A 67 2.66 -5.35 6.47
CA VAL A 67 3.32 -6.18 5.47
C VAL A 67 3.86 -5.31 4.35
N ALA A 68 3.09 -4.31 3.89
CA ALA A 68 3.54 -3.36 2.88
C ALA A 68 4.74 -2.54 3.38
N ASP A 69 4.70 -2.06 4.63
CA ASP A 69 5.82 -1.30 5.20
C ASP A 69 7.10 -2.15 5.26
N ASN A 70 7.00 -3.40 5.73
CA ASN A 70 8.12 -4.34 5.75
C ASN A 70 8.64 -4.65 4.34
N TYR A 71 7.73 -4.86 3.37
CA TYR A 71 8.08 -5.11 1.99
C TYR A 71 8.84 -3.93 1.38
N VAL A 72 8.32 -2.71 1.52
CA VAL A 72 8.97 -1.50 1.03
C VAL A 72 10.31 -1.27 1.70
N LYS A 73 10.36 -1.44 3.02
CA LYS A 73 11.59 -1.28 3.78
C LYS A 73 12.65 -2.30 3.36
N SER A 74 12.26 -3.55 3.12
CA SER A 74 13.20 -4.59 2.68
C SER A 74 13.64 -4.41 1.22
N ARG A 75 12.76 -3.93 0.34
CA ARG A 75 13.00 -3.86 -1.11
C ARG A 75 13.62 -2.53 -1.55
N TYR A 76 13.12 -1.42 -1.00
CA TYR A 76 13.48 -0.05 -1.37
C TYR A 76 14.16 0.71 -0.22
N GLY A 77 14.14 0.18 1.00
CA GLY A 77 14.63 0.88 2.19
C GLY A 77 13.60 1.83 2.80
N SER A 78 12.92 2.63 1.96
CA SER A 78 11.90 3.61 2.39
C SER A 78 10.82 3.83 1.33
N TRP A 79 9.67 4.35 1.75
CA TRP A 79 8.58 4.73 0.85
C TRP A 79 8.99 5.82 -0.14
N SER A 80 9.85 6.75 0.27
CA SER A 80 10.42 7.78 -0.60
C SER A 80 11.26 7.17 -1.73
N ALA A 81 12.09 6.17 -1.41
CA ALA A 81 12.88 5.44 -2.40
C ALA A 81 11.99 4.62 -3.34
N ALA A 82 10.96 3.95 -2.81
CA ALA A 82 9.97 3.22 -3.62
C ALA A 82 9.25 4.16 -4.61
N LYS A 83 8.89 5.37 -4.15
CA LYS A 83 8.27 6.39 -5.02
C LYS A 83 9.24 6.83 -6.12
N SER A 84 10.50 7.08 -5.79
CA SER A 84 11.53 7.44 -6.77
C SER A 84 11.72 6.33 -7.81
N PHE A 85 11.79 5.07 -7.35
CA PHE A 85 11.85 3.91 -8.23
C PHE A 85 10.64 3.84 -9.17
N TRP A 86 9.44 4.05 -8.64
CA TRP A 86 8.21 4.06 -9.44
C TRP A 86 8.21 5.18 -10.48
N GLN A 87 8.70 6.36 -10.15
CA GLN A 87 8.83 7.47 -11.10
C GLN A 87 9.85 7.17 -12.20
N ALA A 88 10.92 6.45 -11.88
CA ALA A 88 11.94 6.07 -12.85
C ALA A 88 11.51 4.88 -13.75
N ASN A 89 10.77 3.91 -13.20
CA ASN A 89 10.48 2.64 -13.88
C ASN A 89 9.02 2.52 -14.37
N GLY A 90 8.08 3.23 -13.75
CA GLY A 90 6.66 3.16 -14.04
C GLY A 90 5.92 1.96 -13.45
N TRP A 91 6.56 1.16 -12.58
CA TRP A 91 5.97 -0.03 -11.95
C TRP A 91 6.42 -0.20 -10.49
N TYR A 92 5.62 -0.92 -9.69
CA TYR A 92 5.84 -1.26 -8.28
C TYR A 92 5.88 -2.78 -8.09
#